data_AF-A0A3S9PAF7-F1
#
_entry.id   AF-A0A3S9PAF7-F1
#
_cell.length_a   1.000
_cell.length_b   1.000
_cell.length_c   1.000
_cell.angle_alpha   90.00
_cell.angle_beta   90.00
_cell.angle_gamma   90.00
#
_symmetry.space_group_name_H-M   'P 1'
#
loop_
_entity.id
_entity.type
_entity.pdbx_description
1 polymer ?
#
loop_
_entity_poly.entity_id
_entity_poly.type
_entity_poly.pdbx_seq_one_letter_code
_entity_poly.pdbx_strand_id
1 'polypeptide(L)'
;MNMISDKNLWFLEQSSNEQLSTLFDILTLEQNGNYRRRERLSNCLEAQLYEGDYFKYSDRIALELQYLANETVGDFLRQHQLPYSTILENIFNVLQIDFKENTPVIQLEEIFIDTLCDRSIGLKNSGVKELPFNVLLSEGMTTKIRRSSALRVAVPAVLYIALLRLDSSKNINIYDYVDATR
;
A
#
# COMPACT_ATOMS: atom_id res chain seq x y z
N MET A 1 -18.56 9.29 -13.84
CA MET A 1 -17.57 8.21 -13.58
C MET A 1 -17.85 7.73 -12.17
N ASN A 2 -18.49 6.57 -11.99
CA ASN A 2 -18.78 6.06 -10.65
C ASN A 2 -17.45 5.59 -10.06
N MET A 3 -16.87 6.39 -9.16
CA MET A 3 -15.75 5.95 -8.34
C MET A 3 -16.26 4.79 -7.49
N ILE A 4 -15.69 3.61 -7.66
CA ILE A 4 -15.99 2.49 -6.75
C ILE A 4 -15.24 2.81 -5.47
N SER A 5 -15.92 3.53 -4.57
CA SER A 5 -15.38 3.85 -3.26
C SER A 5 -15.23 2.54 -2.47
N ASP A 6 -13.99 2.12 -2.21
CA ASP A 6 -13.70 0.92 -1.43
C ASP A 6 -13.83 1.22 0.06
N LYS A 7 -14.84 0.62 0.70
CA LYS A 7 -15.14 0.81 2.12
C LYS A 7 -13.95 0.48 3.02
N ASN A 8 -13.08 -0.42 2.60
CA ASN A 8 -11.90 -0.78 3.37
C ASN A 8 -10.85 0.34 3.37
N LEU A 9 -10.95 1.35 2.52
CA LEU A 9 -10.03 2.48 2.46
C LEU A 9 -10.62 3.78 3.01
N TRP A 10 -11.90 3.80 3.42
CA TRP A 10 -12.57 5.00 3.94
C TRP A 10 -11.92 5.60 5.18
N PHE A 11 -11.25 4.78 6.00
CA PHE A 11 -10.52 5.26 7.17
C PHE A 11 -9.37 6.25 6.82
N LEU A 12 -8.93 6.28 5.56
CA LEU A 12 -7.95 7.27 5.08
C LEU A 12 -8.47 8.71 5.18
N GLU A 13 -9.80 8.91 5.15
CA GLU A 13 -10.42 10.22 5.40
C GLU A 13 -10.22 10.71 6.85
N GLN A 14 -9.75 9.84 7.75
CA GLN A 14 -9.45 10.17 9.15
C GLN A 14 -7.93 10.24 9.41
N SER A 15 -7.11 9.96 8.40
CA SER A 15 -5.65 9.98 8.52
C SER A 15 -5.12 11.42 8.56
N SER A 16 -3.98 11.62 9.23
CA SER A 16 -3.30 12.92 9.24
C SER A 16 -2.77 13.27 7.86
N ASN A 17 -2.54 14.56 7.62
CA ASN A 17 -1.99 15.01 6.35
C ASN A 17 -0.58 14.44 6.10
N GLU A 18 0.23 14.26 7.15
CA GLU A 18 1.55 13.61 7.06
C GLU A 18 1.46 12.13 6.68
N GLN A 19 0.46 11.42 7.22
CA GLN A 19 0.21 10.02 6.88
C GLN A 19 -0.20 9.87 5.41
N LEU A 20 -1.09 10.75 4.96
CA LEU A 20 -1.53 10.79 3.56
C LEU A 20 -0.39 11.22 2.62
N SER A 21 0.45 12.16 3.03
CA SER A 21 1.65 12.56 2.28
C SER A 21 2.59 11.37 2.07
N THR A 22 2.82 10.57 3.11
CA THR A 22 3.68 9.39 3.00
C THR A 22 3.09 8.36 2.05
N LEU A 23 1.77 8.10 2.14
CA LEU A 23 1.10 7.19 1.21
C LEU A 23 1.13 7.72 -0.23
N PHE A 24 0.97 9.03 -0.42
CA PHE A 24 1.11 9.69 -1.72
C PHE A 24 2.49 9.44 -2.33
N ASP A 25 3.57 9.61 -1.55
CA ASP A 25 4.93 9.36 -2.02
C ASP A 25 5.16 7.89 -2.37
N ILE A 26 4.68 6.97 -1.53
CA ILE A 26 4.74 5.52 -1.80
C ILE A 26 4.07 5.18 -3.14
N LEU A 27 2.96 5.84 -3.49
CA LEU A 27 2.23 5.59 -4.73
C LEU A 27 2.85 6.29 -5.93
N THR A 28 3.40 7.49 -5.75
CA THR A 28 3.86 8.33 -6.87
C THR A 28 5.35 8.18 -7.19
N LEU A 29 6.23 7.96 -6.20
CA LEU A 29 7.69 7.98 -6.38
C LEU A 29 8.36 6.61 -6.36
N GLU A 30 9.10 6.26 -7.41
CA GLU A 30 10.04 5.14 -7.40
C GLU A 30 11.14 5.35 -6.35
N GLN A 31 11.89 4.29 -6.04
CA GLN A 31 12.99 4.30 -5.05
C GLN A 31 14.08 5.36 -5.34
N ASN A 32 14.23 5.74 -6.60
CA ASN A 32 15.20 6.75 -7.02
C ASN A 32 14.63 8.19 -7.00
N GLY A 33 13.43 8.38 -6.45
CA GLY A 33 12.75 9.67 -6.35
C GLY A 33 12.08 10.15 -7.63
N ASN A 34 12.12 9.38 -8.72
CA ASN A 34 11.38 9.73 -9.94
C ASN A 34 9.93 9.28 -9.85
N TYR A 35 9.03 10.01 -10.50
CA TYR A 35 7.64 9.58 -10.64
C TYR A 35 7.51 8.23 -11.34
N ARG A 36 6.63 7.36 -10.83
CA ARG A 36 6.29 6.08 -11.45
C ARG A 36 5.66 6.33 -12.80
N ARG A 37 6.07 5.59 -13.83
CA ARG A 37 5.52 5.79 -15.18
C ARG A 37 4.01 5.61 -15.29
N ARG A 38 3.42 4.78 -14.42
CA ARG A 38 1.99 4.49 -14.43
C ARG A 38 1.18 5.44 -13.55
N GLU A 39 1.82 6.22 -12.67
CA GLU A 39 1.06 7.04 -11.71
C GLU A 39 0.34 8.19 -12.41
N ARG A 40 -0.81 8.56 -11.84
CA ARG A 40 -1.64 9.67 -12.33
C ARG A 40 -1.98 10.67 -11.24
N LEU A 41 -1.72 10.30 -9.99
CA LEU A 41 -2.14 11.04 -8.81
C LEU A 41 -1.45 12.40 -8.74
N SER A 42 -0.17 12.49 -9.11
CA SER A 42 0.56 13.77 -9.11
C SER A 42 0.02 14.79 -10.12
N ASN A 43 -0.63 14.29 -11.18
CA ASN A 43 -1.14 15.09 -12.30
C ASN A 43 -2.67 15.20 -12.29
N CYS A 44 -3.35 14.71 -11.26
CA CYS A 44 -4.80 14.86 -11.16
C CYS A 44 -5.17 16.30 -10.77
N LEU A 45 -6.38 16.72 -11.13
CA LEU A 45 -6.86 18.08 -10.89
C LEU A 45 -6.81 18.43 -9.41
N GLU A 46 -7.18 17.49 -8.54
CA GLU A 46 -7.23 17.70 -7.10
C GLU A 46 -5.82 17.88 -6.51
N ALA A 47 -4.84 17.09 -6.93
CA ALA A 47 -3.45 17.26 -6.49
C ALA A 47 -2.85 18.59 -6.98
N GLN A 48 -3.21 19.04 -8.19
CA GLN A 48 -2.77 20.34 -8.71
C GLN A 48 -3.46 21.52 -8.01
N LEU A 49 -4.71 21.35 -7.57
CA LEU A 49 -5.49 22.41 -6.94
C LEU A 49 -5.20 22.54 -5.45
N TYR A 50 -5.01 21.42 -4.75
CA TYR A 50 -4.87 21.36 -3.30
C TYR A 50 -3.43 21.12 -2.85
N GLU A 51 -2.53 20.75 -3.76
CA GLU A 51 -1.10 20.60 -3.52
C GLU A 51 -0.83 19.74 -2.26
N GLY A 52 -0.17 20.30 -1.24
CA GLY A 52 0.19 19.61 0.00
C GLY A 52 -0.97 19.37 0.98
N ASP A 53 -2.21 19.72 0.64
CA ASP A 53 -3.40 19.43 1.45
C ASP A 53 -4.03 18.09 1.03
N TYR A 54 -3.28 17.01 1.28
CA TYR A 54 -3.63 15.63 0.93
C TYR A 54 -4.97 15.17 1.50
N PHE A 55 -5.39 15.74 2.63
CA PHE A 55 -6.68 15.46 3.24
C PHE A 55 -7.86 15.74 2.29
N LYS A 56 -7.77 16.79 1.47
CA LYS A 56 -8.83 17.18 0.52
C LYS A 56 -9.02 16.21 -0.65
N TYR A 57 -8.11 15.26 -0.84
CA TYR A 57 -8.14 14.30 -1.95
C TYR A 57 -7.64 12.91 -1.52
N SER A 58 -7.88 12.53 -0.26
CA SER A 58 -7.54 11.21 0.27
C SER A 58 -8.23 10.07 -0.49
N ASP A 59 -9.42 10.32 -1.05
CA ASP A 59 -10.14 9.42 -1.95
C ASP A 59 -9.35 9.16 -3.25
N ARG A 60 -8.70 10.18 -3.81
CA ARG A 60 -7.80 10.05 -4.98
C ARG A 60 -6.57 9.23 -4.65
N ILE A 61 -6.02 9.38 -3.44
CA ILE A 61 -4.87 8.58 -2.96
C ILE A 61 -5.27 7.10 -2.88
N ALA A 62 -6.41 6.79 -2.27
CA ALA A 62 -6.96 5.43 -2.20
C ALA A 62 -7.18 4.82 -3.59
N LEU A 63 -7.76 5.61 -4.50
CA LEU A 63 -8.05 5.23 -5.86
C LEU A 63 -6.77 4.88 -6.65
N GLU A 64 -5.71 5.64 -6.46
CA GLU A 64 -4.45 5.43 -7.16
C GLU A 64 -3.84 4.06 -6.83
N LEU A 65 -3.91 3.63 -5.56
CA LEU A 65 -3.49 2.28 -5.16
C LEU A 65 -4.24 1.20 -5.95
N GLN A 66 -5.57 1.28 -5.99
CA GLN A 66 -6.42 0.29 -6.67
C GLN A 66 -6.16 0.25 -8.18
N TYR A 67 -5.81 1.39 -8.76
CA TYR A 67 -5.45 1.49 -10.17
C TYR A 67 -4.06 0.91 -10.44
N LEU A 68 -3.04 1.28 -9.66
CA LEU A 68 -1.66 0.82 -9.84
C LEU A 68 -1.50 -0.68 -9.59
N ALA A 69 -2.25 -1.24 -8.63
CA ALA A 69 -2.24 -2.66 -8.29
C ALA A 69 -2.83 -3.57 -9.38
N ASN A 70 -3.52 -3.01 -10.39
CA ASN A 70 -4.09 -3.77 -11.49
C ASN A 70 -3.12 -3.84 -12.68
N GLU A 71 -2.48 -5.00 -12.91
CA GLU A 71 -1.57 -5.21 -14.06
C GLU A 71 -2.31 -5.39 -15.39
N THR A 72 -3.53 -5.92 -15.35
CA THR A 72 -4.29 -6.36 -16.53
C THR A 72 -4.99 -5.21 -17.24
N VAL A 73 -5.01 -4.01 -16.66
CA VAL A 73 -5.57 -2.82 -17.30
C VAL A 73 -4.56 -2.29 -18.31
N GLY A 74 -4.65 -2.85 -19.53
CA GLY A 74 -4.14 -2.20 -20.72
C GLY A 74 -4.80 -0.83 -20.89
N ASP A 75 -4.07 0.09 -21.50
CA ASP A 75 -4.35 1.53 -21.62
C ASP A 75 -5.74 1.93 -22.20
N PHE A 76 -6.62 1.00 -22.57
CA PHE A 76 -7.86 1.28 -23.33
C PHE A 76 -9.17 1.02 -22.56
N LEU A 77 -9.17 0.26 -21.45
CA LEU A 77 -10.38 -0.01 -20.63
C LEU A 77 -10.13 0.34 -19.14
N ARG A 78 -9.59 1.54 -18.92
CA ARG A 78 -9.18 2.14 -17.63
C ARG A 78 -10.35 2.49 -16.67
N GLN A 79 -11.34 1.62 -16.56
CA GLN A 79 -12.52 1.78 -15.69
C GLN A 79 -12.55 0.80 -14.50
N HIS A 80 -11.61 -0.15 -14.42
CA HIS A 80 -11.66 -1.23 -13.43
C HIS A 80 -10.58 -1.05 -12.36
N GLN A 81 -10.99 -0.55 -11.20
CA GLN A 81 -10.20 -0.54 -9.97
C GLN A 81 -10.18 -1.95 -9.37
N LEU A 82 -9.03 -2.38 -8.85
CA LEU A 82 -8.95 -3.64 -8.13
C LEU A 82 -9.39 -3.42 -6.66
N PRO A 83 -10.37 -4.18 -6.13
CA PRO A 83 -10.75 -4.07 -4.72
C PRO A 83 -9.55 -4.30 -3.80
N TYR A 84 -9.47 -3.54 -2.71
CA TYR A 84 -8.33 -3.59 -1.78
C TYR A 84 -8.13 -4.99 -1.17
N SER A 85 -9.23 -5.71 -0.89
CA SER A 85 -9.16 -7.13 -0.48
C SER A 85 -8.44 -7.99 -1.52
N THR A 86 -8.77 -7.82 -2.81
CA THR A 86 -8.13 -8.57 -3.90
C THR A 86 -6.65 -8.19 -4.08
N ILE A 87 -6.26 -6.95 -3.76
CA ILE A 87 -4.84 -6.55 -3.74
C ILE A 87 -4.08 -7.34 -2.68
N LEU A 88 -4.62 -7.41 -1.45
CA LEU A 88 -4.05 -8.22 -0.36
C LEU A 88 -3.94 -9.70 -0.74
N GLU A 89 -5.01 -10.29 -1.28
CA GLU A 89 -5.02 -11.70 -1.73
C GLU A 89 -3.94 -11.97 -2.80
N ASN A 90 -3.78 -11.06 -3.77
CA ASN A 90 -2.73 -11.18 -4.79
C ASN A 90 -1.32 -11.13 -4.18
N ILE A 91 -1.09 -10.24 -3.22
CA ILE A 91 0.17 -10.17 -2.48
C ILE A 91 0.42 -11.49 -1.74
N PHE A 92 -0.60 -12.02 -1.05
CA PHE A 92 -0.51 -13.25 -0.26
C PHE A 92 -0.16 -14.45 -1.13
N ASN A 93 -0.82 -14.58 -2.29
CA ASN A 93 -0.54 -15.62 -3.26
C ASN A 93 0.92 -15.58 -3.74
N VAL A 94 1.49 -14.40 -3.96
CA VAL A 94 2.87 -14.24 -4.41
C VAL A 94 3.88 -14.49 -3.28
N LEU A 95 3.54 -14.07 -2.06
CA LEU A 95 4.34 -14.28 -0.85
C LEU A 95 4.17 -15.67 -0.23
N GLN A 96 3.27 -16.50 -0.77
CA GLN A 96 2.92 -17.82 -0.23
C GLN A 96 2.47 -17.73 1.23
N ILE A 97 1.56 -16.79 1.50
CA ILE A 97 0.92 -16.61 2.81
C ILE A 97 -0.44 -17.29 2.75
N ASP A 98 -0.69 -18.19 3.68
CA ASP A 98 -1.97 -18.91 3.76
C ASP A 98 -3.06 -18.00 4.37
N PHE A 99 -4.23 -17.99 3.75
CA PHE A 99 -5.42 -17.29 4.23
C PHE A 99 -6.68 -18.05 3.84
N LYS A 100 -7.80 -17.77 4.52
CA LYS A 100 -9.10 -18.34 4.16
C LYS A 100 -9.84 -17.41 3.20
N GLU A 101 -10.57 -17.98 2.26
CA GLU A 101 -11.49 -17.18 1.43
C GLU A 101 -12.50 -16.42 2.30
N ASN A 102 -12.88 -15.22 1.87
CA ASN A 102 -13.78 -14.31 2.60
C ASN A 102 -13.27 -13.86 3.98
N THR A 103 -11.97 -13.96 4.25
CA THR A 103 -11.37 -13.37 5.46
C THR A 103 -11.56 -11.84 5.44
N PRO A 104 -12.05 -11.23 6.52
CA PRO A 104 -12.17 -9.77 6.62
C PRO A 104 -10.83 -9.06 6.37
N VAL A 105 -10.85 -7.92 5.69
CA VAL A 105 -9.63 -7.19 5.32
C VAL A 105 -8.75 -6.86 6.51
N ILE A 106 -9.33 -6.46 7.64
CA ILE A 106 -8.57 -6.16 8.86
C ILE A 106 -7.78 -7.40 9.33
N GLN A 107 -8.38 -8.59 9.25
CA GLN A 107 -7.70 -9.84 9.59
C GLN A 107 -6.63 -10.21 8.56
N LEU A 108 -6.85 -9.92 7.27
CA LEU A 108 -5.82 -10.09 6.26
C LEU A 108 -4.62 -9.18 6.55
N GLU A 109 -4.84 -7.92 6.92
CA GLU A 109 -3.76 -7.01 7.30
C GLU A 109 -2.99 -7.49 8.54
N GLU A 110 -3.69 -7.99 9.57
CA GLU A 110 -3.06 -8.61 10.74
C GLU A 110 -2.18 -9.81 10.35
N ILE A 111 -2.71 -10.73 9.53
CA ILE A 111 -1.95 -11.88 9.04
C ILE A 111 -0.72 -11.41 8.25
N PHE A 112 -0.87 -10.34 7.47
CA PHE A 112 0.23 -9.81 6.66
C PHE A 112 1.37 -9.34 7.54
N ILE A 113 1.06 -8.51 8.54
CA ILE A 113 2.04 -7.94 9.47
C ILE A 113 2.67 -9.03 10.32
N ASP A 114 1.86 -9.90 10.93
CA ASP A 114 2.34 -11.00 11.77
C ASP A 114 3.28 -11.92 10.97
N THR A 115 2.95 -12.22 9.71
CA THR A 115 3.79 -13.06 8.84
C THR A 115 5.13 -12.39 8.52
N LEU A 116 5.13 -11.11 8.19
CA LEU A 116 6.37 -10.39 7.90
C LEU A 116 7.25 -10.25 9.15
N CYS A 117 6.65 -9.99 10.32
CA CYS A 117 7.36 -9.99 11.59
C CYS A 117 8.01 -11.34 11.88
N ASP A 118 7.24 -12.41 11.79
CA ASP A 118 7.70 -13.78 12.07
C ASP A 118 8.84 -14.20 11.13
N ARG A 119 8.75 -13.86 9.84
CA ARG A 119 9.82 -14.13 8.87
C ARG A 119 11.07 -13.31 9.18
N SER A 120 10.92 -12.03 9.52
CA SER A 120 12.03 -11.11 9.80
C SER A 120 12.88 -11.56 11.00
N ILE A 121 12.25 -12.14 12.02
CA ILE A 121 12.94 -12.62 13.24
C ILE A 121 13.25 -14.12 13.22
N GLY A 122 12.74 -14.86 12.23
CA GLY A 122 12.92 -16.31 12.10
C GLY A 122 12.14 -17.16 13.12
N LEU A 123 11.07 -16.62 13.72
CA LEU A 123 10.23 -17.31 14.71
C LEU A 123 8.76 -17.24 14.27
N LYS A 124 8.05 -18.38 14.33
CA LYS A 124 6.61 -18.40 14.06
C LYS A 124 5.82 -18.06 15.32
N ASN A 125 4.73 -17.32 15.17
CA ASN A 125 3.83 -16.87 16.22
C ASN A 125 4.59 -16.12 17.33
N SER A 126 5.51 -15.25 16.95
CA SER A 126 6.34 -14.52 17.89
C SER A 126 5.55 -13.55 18.78
N GLY A 127 4.37 -13.13 18.33
CA GLY A 127 3.59 -12.07 18.95
C GLY A 127 4.21 -10.68 18.77
N VAL A 128 5.30 -10.55 17.99
CA VAL A 128 5.90 -9.27 17.66
C VAL A 128 5.07 -8.62 16.56
N LYS A 129 4.45 -7.48 16.88
CA LYS A 129 3.65 -6.69 15.93
C LYS A 129 4.30 -5.36 15.55
N GLU A 130 5.45 -5.06 16.14
CA GLU A 130 6.12 -3.77 16.03
C GLU A 130 7.56 -3.97 15.56
N LEU A 131 7.73 -4.11 14.24
CA LEU A 131 9.03 -3.95 13.60
C LEU A 131 9.04 -2.69 12.75
N PRO A 132 10.21 -2.07 12.56
CA PRO A 132 10.37 -0.94 11.66
C PRO A 132 9.82 -1.24 10.25
N PHE A 133 9.16 -0.26 9.64
CA PHE A 133 8.57 -0.37 8.31
C PHE A 133 9.58 -0.91 7.28
N ASN A 134 10.83 -0.44 7.36
CA ASN A 134 11.88 -0.84 6.44
C ASN A 134 12.26 -2.31 6.54
N VAL A 135 12.29 -2.87 7.75
CA VAL A 135 12.55 -4.29 8.00
C VAL A 135 11.44 -5.12 7.37
N LEU A 136 10.17 -4.79 7.67
CA LEU A 136 9.01 -5.49 7.12
C LEU A 136 8.94 -5.39 5.60
N LEU A 137 9.24 -4.21 5.05
CA LEU A 137 9.23 -4.00 3.61
C LEU A 137 10.30 -4.84 2.92
N SER A 138 11.50 -4.93 3.49
CA SER A 138 12.59 -5.74 2.93
C SER A 138 12.18 -7.22 2.82
N GLU A 139 11.50 -7.75 3.84
CA GLU A 139 10.98 -9.11 3.88
C GLU A 139 9.85 -9.32 2.86
N GLY A 140 8.94 -8.34 2.74
CA GLY A 140 7.86 -8.38 1.76
C GLY A 140 8.33 -8.23 0.31
N MET A 141 9.49 -7.62 0.05
CA MET A 141 9.94 -7.29 -1.31
C MET A 141 10.79 -8.41 -1.95
N THR A 142 10.15 -9.53 -2.23
CA THR A 142 10.77 -10.67 -2.93
C THR A 142 11.16 -10.35 -4.39
N THR A 143 12.00 -11.19 -5.00
CA THR A 143 12.40 -11.03 -6.42
C THR A 143 11.23 -11.04 -7.39
N LYS A 144 10.17 -11.82 -7.11
CA LYS A 144 8.94 -11.84 -7.92
C LYS A 144 8.21 -10.49 -7.83
N ILE A 145 8.05 -9.97 -6.61
CA ILE A 145 7.41 -8.67 -6.36
C ILE A 145 8.17 -7.55 -7.04
N ARG A 146 9.50 -7.53 -6.92
CA ARG A 146 10.34 -6.51 -7.55
C ARG A 146 10.23 -6.50 -9.08
N ARG A 147 9.90 -7.61 -9.72
CA ARG A 147 9.73 -7.69 -11.19
C ARG A 147 8.35 -7.24 -11.67
N SER A 148 7.35 -7.26 -10.81
CA SER A 148 5.99 -6.83 -11.12
C SER A 148 5.83 -5.32 -10.88
N SER A 149 5.32 -4.60 -11.88
CA SER A 149 5.13 -3.15 -11.75
C SER A 149 4.04 -2.81 -10.73
N ALA A 150 2.98 -3.62 -10.67
CA ALA A 150 1.88 -3.43 -9.73
C ALA A 150 2.25 -3.84 -8.31
N LEU A 151 2.86 -5.02 -8.13
CA LEU A 151 3.19 -5.51 -6.79
C LEU A 151 4.29 -4.69 -6.13
N ARG A 152 5.25 -4.16 -6.92
CA ARG A 152 6.31 -3.28 -6.40
C ARG A 152 5.77 -2.03 -5.72
N VAL A 153 4.61 -1.52 -6.14
CA VAL A 153 3.95 -0.38 -5.49
C VAL A 153 2.87 -0.83 -4.50
N ALA A 154 2.13 -1.90 -4.81
CA ALA A 154 1.07 -2.39 -3.94
C ALA A 154 1.60 -2.91 -2.59
N VAL A 155 2.70 -3.64 -2.56
CA VAL A 155 3.27 -4.21 -1.32
C VAL A 155 3.62 -3.12 -0.29
N PRO A 156 4.42 -2.09 -0.62
CA PRO A 156 4.69 -1.04 0.35
C PRO A 156 3.45 -0.22 0.74
N ALA A 157 2.54 0.04 -0.20
CA ALA A 157 1.32 0.79 0.09
C ALA A 157 0.40 0.01 1.05
N VAL A 158 0.18 -1.28 0.79
CA VAL A 158 -0.62 -2.17 1.65
C VAL A 158 0.04 -2.35 3.01
N LEU A 159 1.37 -2.51 3.06
CA LEU A 159 2.11 -2.58 4.32
C LEU A 159 1.92 -1.31 5.14
N TYR A 160 2.05 -0.14 4.50
CA TYR A 160 1.85 1.15 5.14
C TYR A 160 0.41 1.30 5.66
N ILE A 161 -0.59 1.00 4.84
CA ILE A 161 -2.01 1.05 5.22
C ILE A 161 -2.33 0.11 6.37
N ALA A 162 -1.80 -1.12 6.34
CA ALA A 162 -1.96 -2.09 7.42
C ALA A 162 -1.37 -1.57 8.73
N LEU A 163 -0.17 -0.99 8.70
CA LEU A 163 0.46 -0.39 9.87
C LEU A 163 -0.30 0.84 10.37
N LEU A 164 -0.80 1.70 9.49
CA LEU A 164 -1.65 2.83 9.88
C LEU A 164 -2.92 2.37 10.59
N ARG A 165 -3.51 1.24 10.17
CA ARG A 165 -4.72 0.71 10.77
C ARG A 165 -4.45 -0.01 12.10
N LEU A 166 -3.33 -0.73 12.19
CA LEU A 166 -2.89 -1.36 13.44
C LEU A 166 -2.47 -0.32 14.47
N ASP A 167 -1.81 0.75 14.02
CA ASP A 167 -1.19 1.74 14.87
C ASP A 167 -1.95 3.07 14.73
N SER A 168 -3.01 3.23 15.51
CA SER A 168 -3.67 4.53 15.70
C SER A 168 -2.77 5.57 16.42
N SER A 169 -1.43 5.40 16.44
CA SER A 169 -0.52 6.23 17.24
C SER A 169 0.89 6.56 16.69
N LYS A 170 1.33 6.18 15.48
CA LYS A 170 2.72 6.50 15.04
C LYS A 170 2.87 7.12 13.64
N ASN A 171 3.70 8.15 13.57
CA ASN A 171 4.21 8.80 12.36
C ASN A 171 5.36 7.98 11.77
N ILE A 172 5.09 7.21 10.72
CA ILE A 172 6.12 6.54 9.91
C ILE A 172 6.84 7.61 9.06
N ASN A 173 8.17 7.64 9.09
CA ASN A 173 8.98 8.66 8.44
C ASN A 173 9.39 8.22 7.01
N ILE A 174 9.29 9.14 6.04
CA ILE A 174 9.66 8.99 4.62
C ILE A 174 11.08 8.40 4.43
N TYR A 175 12.02 8.71 5.32
CA TYR A 175 13.40 8.20 5.22
C TYR A 175 13.49 6.67 5.41
N ASP A 176 12.54 6.06 6.13
CA ASP A 176 12.52 4.61 6.32
C ASP A 176 12.17 3.87 5.00
N TYR A 177 11.35 4.47 4.13
CA TYR A 177 10.96 3.86 2.84
C TYR A 177 12.15 3.74 1.87
N VAL A 178 12.99 4.77 1.81
CA VAL A 178 14.13 4.83 0.88
C VAL A 178 15.23 3.85 1.28
N ASP A 179 15.51 3.69 2.57
CA ASP A 179 16.57 2.80 3.05
C ASP A 179 16.16 1.31 3.07
N ALA A 180 14.87 1.00 3.21
CA ALA A 180 14.33 -0.36 3.18
C ALA A 180 14.51 -1.12 1.85
N THR A 181 14.74 -0.38 0.78
CA THR A 181 14.53 -0.86 -0.58
C THR A 181 15.79 -0.95 -1.43
N ARG A 182 16.94 -0.53 -0.87
CA ARG A 182 18.29 -0.80 -1.38
C ARG A 182 18.73 -2.23 -1.10
#